data_AF-A0A937VF92-F1
#
_entry.id   AF-A0A937VF92-F1
#
_cell.length_a   1.000
_cell.length_b   1.000
_cell.length_c   1.000
_cell.angle_alpha   90.00
_cell.angle_beta   90.00
_cell.angle_gamma   90.00
#
_symmetry.space_group_name_H-M   'P 1'
#
loop_
_entity.id
_entity.type
_entity.pdbx_description
1 polymer ?
#
loop_
_entity_poly.entity_id
_entity_poly.type
_entity_poly.pdbx_seq_one_letter_code
_entity_poly.pdbx_strand_id
1 'polypeptide(L)'
;MDLAPTERGFQRADFLDLNGQECSIQESSLAAENAIWLGCNTGLHHQGECLARMHLNQEQVAALLLLLSFFVEHGRLPVAGDKIIATFTPRWVWPP
;
A
#
# COMPACT_ATOMS: atom_id res chain seq x y z
N MET A 1 8.49 -11.57 4.16
CA MET A 1 7.29 -11.48 3.33
C MET A 1 7.53 -12.38 2.15
N ASP A 2 6.68 -13.37 1.96
CA ASP A 2 6.83 -14.35 0.89
C ASP A 2 5.88 -14.00 -0.25
N LEU A 3 6.39 -13.97 -1.48
CA LEU A 3 5.62 -13.65 -2.68
C LEU A 3 5.07 -14.93 -3.31
N ALA A 4 3.77 -14.96 -3.59
CA ALA A 4 3.11 -16.03 -4.32
C ALA A 4 1.99 -15.46 -5.20
N PRO A 5 1.73 -16.04 -6.38
CA PRO A 5 0.59 -15.66 -7.19
C PRO A 5 -0.71 -16.16 -6.55
N THR A 6 -1.78 -15.40 -6.72
CA THR A 6 -3.16 -15.86 -6.47
C THR A 6 -3.58 -16.91 -7.50
N GLU A 7 -4.70 -17.59 -7.27
CA GLU A 7 -5.29 -18.53 -8.25
C GLU A 7 -5.56 -17.90 -9.62
N ARG A 8 -5.75 -16.58 -9.67
CA ARG A 8 -5.97 -15.81 -10.89
C ARG A 8 -4.69 -15.23 -11.50
N GLY A 9 -3.52 -15.58 -10.96
CA GLY A 9 -2.21 -15.17 -11.47
C GLY A 9 -1.71 -13.79 -11.02
N PHE A 10 -2.44 -13.07 -10.17
CA PHE A 10 -1.99 -11.78 -9.61
C PHE A 10 -1.01 -11.97 -8.46
N GLN A 11 0.04 -11.15 -8.39
CA GLN A 11 1.04 -11.28 -7.32
C GLN A 11 0.46 -10.87 -5.96
N ARG A 12 0.83 -11.62 -4.92
CA ARG A 12 0.45 -11.40 -3.53
C ARG A 12 1.65 -11.63 -2.62
N ALA A 13 1.76 -10.86 -1.54
CA ALA A 13 2.59 -11.22 -0.40
C ALA A 13 1.79 -11.10 0.90
N ASP A 14 1.93 -12.08 1.77
CA ASP A 14 1.33 -12.11 3.10
C ASP A 14 2.37 -11.75 4.18
N PHE A 15 1.90 -11.11 5.25
CA PHE A 15 2.72 -10.68 6.38
C PHE A 15 1.89 -10.52 7.65
N LEU A 16 2.57 -10.43 8.80
CA LEU A 16 1.94 -10.14 10.08
C LEU A 16 2.21 -8.69 10.48
N ASP A 17 1.20 -8.00 11.02
CA ASP A 17 1.40 -6.71 11.67
C ASP A 17 2.07 -6.88 13.06
N LEU A 18 2.30 -5.76 13.76
CA LEU A 18 2.92 -5.77 15.08
C LEU A 18 2.09 -6.50 16.15
N ASN A 19 0.78 -6.67 15.92
CA ASN A 19 -0.15 -7.36 16.80
C ASN A 19 -0.36 -8.84 16.40
N GLY A 20 0.33 -9.33 15.37
CA GLY A 20 0.16 -10.68 14.84
C GLY A 20 -1.07 -10.85 13.95
N GLN A 21 -1.72 -9.77 13.52
CA GLN A 21 -2.83 -9.82 12.56
C GLN A 21 -2.30 -10.11 11.16
N GLU A 22 -2.92 -11.07 10.47
CA GLU A 22 -2.61 -11.41 9.08
C GLU A 22 -3.03 -10.28 8.14
N CYS A 23 -2.06 -9.84 7.34
CA CYS A 23 -2.18 -8.78 6.35
C CYS A 23 -1.63 -9.25 5.00
N SER A 24 -2.01 -8.54 3.95
CA SER A 24 -1.43 -8.78 2.61
C SER A 24 -1.34 -7.53 1.76
N ILE A 25 -0.38 -7.57 0.84
CA ILE A 25 -0.33 -6.72 -0.35
C ILE A 25 -0.61 -7.59 -1.58
N GLN A 26 -1.45 -7.13 -2.49
CA GLN A 26 -1.84 -7.90 -3.67
C GLN A 26 -2.12 -6.98 -4.86
N GLU A 27 -1.71 -7.38 -6.06
CA GLU A 27 -2.14 -6.72 -7.29
C GLU A 27 -3.66 -6.80 -7.46
N SER A 28 -4.27 -5.69 -7.89
CA SER A 28 -5.68 -5.63 -8.20
C SER A 28 -5.94 -6.14 -9.61
N SER A 29 -7.04 -6.86 -9.79
CA SER A 29 -7.56 -7.22 -11.11
C SER A 29 -8.28 -6.06 -11.82
N LEU A 30 -7.97 -4.81 -11.46
CA LEU A 30 -8.63 -3.64 -12.04
C LEU A 30 -8.05 -3.41 -13.43
N ALA A 31 -8.89 -3.49 -14.46
CA ALA A 31 -8.41 -3.40 -15.84
C ALA A 31 -8.08 -1.96 -16.27
N ALA A 32 -8.74 -0.97 -15.67
CA ALA A 32 -8.64 0.43 -16.09
C ALA A 32 -7.39 1.14 -15.55
N GLU A 33 -6.83 0.67 -14.43
CA GLU A 33 -5.74 1.34 -13.72
C GLU A 33 -4.91 0.34 -12.92
N ASN A 34 -3.60 0.60 -12.81
CA ASN A 34 -2.69 -0.13 -11.94
C ASN A 34 -3.02 0.16 -10.48
N ALA A 35 -3.58 -0.83 -9.79
CA ALA A 35 -3.95 -0.71 -8.39
C ALA A 35 -3.52 -1.94 -7.58
N ILE A 36 -3.39 -1.75 -6.27
CA ILE A 36 -3.10 -2.79 -5.29
C ILE A 36 -4.12 -2.79 -4.16
N TRP A 37 -4.27 -3.94 -3.51
CA TRP A 37 -4.94 -4.08 -2.23
C TRP A 37 -3.90 -4.20 -1.12
N LEU A 38 -4.02 -3.40 -0.05
CA LEU A 38 -3.09 -3.40 1.09
C LEU A 38 -3.86 -3.32 2.42
N GLY A 39 -3.61 -4.25 3.34
CA GLY A 39 -4.17 -4.19 4.70
C GLY A 39 -4.46 -5.56 5.30
N CYS A 40 -5.26 -5.59 6.37
CA CYS A 40 -5.61 -6.81 7.09
C CYS A 40 -6.49 -7.74 6.25
N ASN A 41 -6.21 -9.04 6.29
CA ASN A 41 -7.00 -10.06 5.59
C ASN A 41 -8.38 -10.25 6.24
N THR A 42 -8.46 -10.07 7.56
CA THR A 42 -9.68 -10.20 8.35
C THR A 42 -10.02 -8.87 9.01
N GLY A 43 -11.30 -8.49 9.01
CA GLY A 43 -11.76 -7.22 9.58
C GLY A 43 -13.27 -7.05 9.55
N LEU A 44 -13.76 -5.81 9.70
CA LEU A 44 -15.18 -5.52 9.57
C LEU A 44 -15.66 -5.86 8.16
N HIS A 45 -16.63 -6.77 8.07
CA HIS A 45 -17.29 -7.09 6.81
C HIS A 45 -18.51 -6.20 6.63
N HIS A 46 -18.61 -5.55 5.47
CA HIS A 46 -19.86 -4.94 5.02
C HIS A 46 -20.25 -5.59 3.70
N GLN A 47 -21.44 -6.20 3.65
CA GLN A 47 -21.93 -6.91 2.46
C GLN A 47 -20.97 -8.00 1.94
N GLY A 48 -20.23 -8.67 2.83
CA GLY A 48 -19.30 -9.74 2.47
C GLY A 48 -17.88 -9.28 2.13
N GLU A 49 -17.66 -7.98 1.90
CA GLU A 49 -16.35 -7.43 1.62
C GLU A 49 -15.60 -7.05 2.91
N CYS A 50 -14.33 -7.44 2.99
CA CYS A 50 -13.45 -7.06 4.10
C CYS A 50 -13.03 -5.60 3.95
N LEU A 51 -13.61 -4.70 4.74
CA LEU A 51 -13.32 -3.25 4.69
C LEU A 51 -11.95 -2.87 5.28
N ALA A 52 -11.16 -3.85 5.73
CA ALA A 52 -9.86 -3.60 6.34
C ALA A 52 -8.71 -3.47 5.32
N ARG A 53 -8.97 -3.67 4.02
CA ARG A 53 -7.99 -3.48 2.95
C ARG A 53 -8.26 -2.21 2.17
N MET A 54 -7.21 -1.45 1.92
CA MET A 54 -7.23 -0.27 1.07
C MET A 54 -7.03 -0.69 -0.38
N HIS A 55 -7.79 -0.08 -1.30
CA HIS A 55 -7.55 -0.17 -2.75
C HIS A 55 -6.83 1.10 -3.20
N LEU A 56 -5.58 0.95 -3.63
CA LEU A 56 -4.68 2.08 -3.86
C LEU A 56 -4.14 2.06 -5.28
N ASN A 57 -4.20 3.19 -5.97
CA ASN A 57 -3.50 3.39 -7.25
C ASN A 57 -2.05 3.86 -7.05
N GLN A 58 -1.32 4.05 -8.14
CA GLN A 58 0.09 4.45 -8.11
C GLN A 58 0.32 5.83 -7.45
N GLU A 59 -0.58 6.80 -7.66
CA GLU A 59 -0.48 8.14 -7.07
C GLU A 59 -0.64 8.08 -5.53
N GLN A 60 -1.65 7.36 -5.07
CA GLN A 60 -1.92 7.17 -3.65
C GLN A 60 -0.77 6.41 -2.97
N VAL A 61 -0.23 5.37 -3.61
CA VAL A 61 0.95 4.65 -3.11
C VAL A 61 2.16 5.58 -3.04
N ALA A 62 2.40 6.43 -4.05
CA ALA A 62 3.51 7.37 -4.02
C ALA A 62 3.39 8.36 -2.85
N ALA A 63 2.19 8.89 -2.59
CA ALA A 63 1.95 9.75 -1.44
C ALA A 63 2.17 9.02 -0.10
N LEU A 64 1.70 7.77 0.02
CA LEU A 64 1.89 6.94 1.20
C LEU A 64 3.37 6.60 1.42
N LEU A 65 4.13 6.29 0.36
CA LEU A 65 5.55 5.96 0.42
C LEU A 65 6.38 7.11 1.01
N LEU A 66 6.02 8.37 0.75
CA LEU A 66 6.69 9.51 1.37
C LEU A 66 6.56 9.48 2.89
N LEU A 67 5.36 9.20 3.39
CA LEU A 67 5.08 9.12 4.83
C LEU A 67 5.77 7.90 5.46
N LEU A 68 5.69 6.74 4.81
CA LEU A 68 6.31 5.50 5.28
C LEU A 68 7.84 5.60 5.30
N SER A 69 8.45 6.18 4.27
CA SER A 69 9.91 6.38 4.22
C SER A 69 10.38 7.28 5.36
N PHE A 70 9.66 8.39 5.61
CA PHE A 70 9.95 9.27 6.74
C PHE A 70 9.83 8.54 8.08
N PHE A 71 8.81 7.68 8.25
CA PHE A 71 8.63 6.88 9.46
C PHE A 71 9.76 5.87 9.67
N VAL A 72 10.21 5.20 8.60
CA VAL A 72 11.35 4.27 8.68
C VAL A 72 12.62 4.98 9.17
N GLU A 73 12.87 6.20 8.70
CA GLU A 73 14.05 6.98 9.08
C GLU A 73 13.97 7.56 10.50
N HIS A 74 12.79 8.04 10.91
CA HIS A 74 12.66 8.88 12.11
C HIS A 74 11.82 8.26 13.25
N GLY A 75 11.13 7.14 13.01
CA GLY A 75 10.25 6.49 13.98
C GLY A 75 8.95 7.26 14.30
N ARG A 76 8.62 8.29 13.52
CA ARG A 76 7.39 9.10 13.63
C ARG A 76 6.91 9.57 12.26
N LEU A 77 5.65 9.99 12.17
CA LEU A 77 5.16 10.68 10.98
C LEU A 77 5.64 12.14 10.92
N PRO A 78 5.71 12.75 9.72
CA PRO A 78 6.07 14.15 9.58
C PRO A 78 4.99 15.06 10.19
N VAL A 79 5.40 16.18 10.78
CA VAL A 79 4.53 17.26 11.25
C VAL A 79 4.66 18.47 10.33
N ALA A 80 3.75 19.45 10.47
CA ALA A 80 3.82 20.68 9.70
C ALA A 80 5.18 21.38 9.89
N GLY A 81 5.87 21.65 8.78
CA GLY A 81 7.20 22.26 8.76
C GLY A 81 8.37 21.28 8.65
N ASP A 82 8.15 19.98 8.82
CA ASP A 82 9.17 18.97 8.51
C ASP A 82 9.46 18.98 7.00
N LYS A 83 10.76 18.95 6.64
CA LYS A 83 11.17 18.80 5.25
C LYS A 83 11.01 17.33 4.86
N ILE A 84 9.93 17.02 4.16
CA ILE A 84 9.80 15.71 3.49
C ILE A 84 10.68 15.79 2.23
N ILE A 85 11.92 15.31 2.35
CA ILE A 85 12.78 15.15 1.18
C ILE A 85 12.26 13.92 0.45
N ALA A 86 11.40 14.15 -0.55
CA ALA A 86 11.03 13.14 -1.51
C ALA A 86 12.28 12.75 -2.31
N THR A 87 13.08 11.82 -1.79
CA THR A 87 14.10 11.12 -2.58
C THR A 87 13.46 10.29 -3.69
N PHE A 88 12.15 10.02 -3.55
CA PHE A 88 11.30 9.41 -4.55
C PHE A 88 10.52 10.49 -5.31
N THR A 89 11.13 11.08 -6.34
CA THR A 89 10.35 11.75 -7.39
C THR A 89 9.81 10.66 -8.31
N PRO A 90 8.48 10.43 -8.38
CA PRO A 90 7.94 9.50 -9.35
C PRO A 90 8.30 10.04 -10.73
N ARG A 91 9.01 9.24 -11.52
CA ARG A 91 9.51 9.60 -12.85
C ARG A 91 8.39 9.77 -13.91
N TRP A 92 7.12 9.82 -13.48
CA TRP A 92 5.90 9.82 -14.29
C TRP A 92 5.27 11.20 -14.49
N VAL A 93 5.85 12.28 -13.93
CA VAL A 93 5.52 13.64 -14.36
C VAL A 93 6.22 13.89 -15.70
N TRP A 94 5.61 13.42 -16.80
CA TRP A 94 5.97 13.90 -18.14
C TRP A 94 5.14 15.17 -18.43
N PRO A 95 5.74 16.26 -18.96
CA PRO A 95 4.99 17.44 -19.39
C PRO A 95 4.12 17.12 -20.62
N PRO A 96 3.12 17.96 -20.98
CA PRO A 96 2.19 17.68 -22.07
C PRO A 96 2.87 17.37 -23.41
#